data_AF-A0A359FP15-F1
#
_entry.id   AF-A0A359FP15-F1
#
_cell.length_a   1.000
_cell.length_b   1.000
_cell.length_c   1.000
_cell.angle_alpha   90.00
_cell.angle_beta   90.00
_cell.angle_gamma   90.00
#
_symmetry.space_group_name_H-M   'P 1'
#
loop_
_entity.id
_entity.type
_entity.pdbx_description
1 polymer ?
#
loop_
_entity_poly.entity_id
_entity_poly.type
_entity_poly.pdbx_seq_one_letter_code
_entity_poly.pdbx_strand_id
1 'polypeptide(L)'
;MVQVHLDFLLVTNNIIIYDMINQYKLLVNSLKLLGISYEEQVSFLPDYADIKDDVVSEFINAFYLVPQLMEKNKLSYKAVNKILYCYVLLELNLSIEERSTDSAFETHESWEQVRVLAREALTEMGESIEAPPKDSIDFND
;
A
#
# COMPACT_ATOMS: atom_id res chain seq x y z
N MET A 1 16.99 36.32 -17.89
CA MET A 1 15.94 36.29 -16.85
C MET A 1 14.87 35.24 -17.15
N VAL A 2 14.39 35.15 -18.40
CA VAL A 2 13.39 34.13 -18.83
C VAL A 2 13.94 32.68 -18.77
N GLN A 3 15.18 32.44 -19.21
CA GLN A 3 15.77 31.09 -19.21
C GLN A 3 15.90 30.48 -17.80
N VAL A 4 16.38 31.25 -16.83
CA VAL A 4 16.54 30.80 -15.43
C VAL A 4 15.19 30.45 -14.80
N HIS A 5 14.13 31.15 -15.17
CA HIS A 5 12.77 30.85 -14.69
C HIS A 5 12.21 29.57 -15.33
N LEU A 6 12.46 29.34 -16.62
CA LEU A 6 12.11 28.10 -17.33
C LEU A 6 12.87 26.89 -16.76
N ASP A 7 14.17 27.03 -16.52
CA ASP A 7 15.00 25.95 -15.95
C ASP A 7 14.55 25.59 -14.53
N PHE A 8 14.20 26.59 -13.71
CA PHE A 8 13.64 26.36 -12.37
C PHE A 8 12.31 25.61 -12.42
N LEU A 9 11.39 26.03 -13.29
CA LEU A 9 10.08 25.37 -13.45
C LEU A 9 10.23 23.92 -13.94
N LEU A 10 11.18 23.64 -14.82
CA LEU A 10 11.48 22.29 -15.29
C LEU A 10 12.01 21.39 -14.15
N VAL A 11 12.93 21.91 -13.34
CA VAL A 11 13.47 21.19 -12.17
C VAL A 11 12.36 20.90 -11.16
N THR A 12 11.55 21.89 -10.80
CA THR A 12 10.46 21.70 -9.84
C THR A 12 9.41 20.71 -10.34
N ASN A 13 9.05 20.76 -11.64
CA ASN A 13 8.11 19.81 -12.22
C ASN A 13 8.66 18.38 -12.21
N ASN A 14 9.95 18.20 -12.52
CA ASN A 14 10.59 16.88 -12.48
C ASN A 14 10.62 16.31 -11.07
N ILE A 15 10.91 17.13 -10.05
CA ILE A 15 10.90 16.72 -8.65
C ILE A 15 9.48 16.28 -8.23
N ILE A 16 8.45 17.08 -8.55
CA ILE A 16 7.06 16.76 -8.21
C ILE A 16 6.58 15.48 -8.89
N ILE A 17 6.99 15.26 -10.15
CA ILE A 17 6.66 14.04 -10.89
C ILE A 17 7.32 12.82 -10.24
N TYR A 18 8.59 12.92 -9.87
CA TYR A 18 9.34 11.84 -9.24
C TYR A 18 8.76 11.46 -7.88
N ASP A 19 8.47 12.46 -7.04
CA ASP A 19 7.84 12.27 -5.74
C ASP A 19 6.48 11.56 -5.87
N MET A 20 5.64 12.02 -6.79
CA MET A 20 4.34 11.38 -7.05
C MET A 20 4.46 9.93 -7.55
N ILE A 21 5.44 9.63 -8.41
CA ILE A 21 5.69 8.26 -8.88
C ILE A 21 6.07 7.36 -7.69
N ASN A 22 6.88 7.88 -6.76
CA ASN A 22 7.27 7.14 -5.57
C ASN A 22 6.07 6.92 -4.65
N GLN A 23 5.25 7.95 -4.41
CA GLN A 23 4.02 7.83 -3.61
C GLN A 23 3.06 6.76 -4.15
N TYR A 24 2.84 6.77 -5.48
CA TYR A 24 1.98 5.77 -6.11
C TYR A 24 2.56 4.36 -5.98
N LYS A 25 3.87 4.21 -6.18
CA LYS A 25 4.56 2.91 -6.03
C LYS A 25 4.48 2.38 -4.59
N LEU A 26 4.67 3.23 -3.58
CA LEU A 26 4.53 2.84 -2.18
C LEU A 26 3.14 2.28 -1.89
N LEU A 27 2.08 2.96 -2.37
CA LEU A 27 0.71 2.46 -2.26
C LEU A 27 0.49 1.13 -2.99
N VAL A 28 1.01 1.00 -4.22
CA VAL A 28 0.89 -0.26 -4.98
C VAL A 28 1.62 -1.40 -4.27
N ASN A 29 2.84 -1.17 -3.79
CA ASN A 29 3.65 -2.20 -3.16
C ASN A 29 3.06 -2.64 -1.83
N SER A 30 2.55 -1.71 -1.02
CA SER A 30 1.90 -2.05 0.24
C SER A 30 0.60 -2.83 0.02
N LEU A 31 -0.21 -2.46 -0.99
CA LEU A 31 -1.39 -3.23 -1.40
C LEU A 31 -1.02 -4.63 -1.91
N LYS A 32 0.09 -4.76 -2.65
CA LYS A 32 0.58 -6.07 -3.11
C LYS A 32 1.02 -6.93 -1.93
N LEU A 33 1.82 -6.37 -1.01
CA LEU A 33 2.24 -7.08 0.20
C LEU A 33 1.04 -7.49 1.06
N LEU A 34 0.06 -6.60 1.23
CA LEU A 34 -1.17 -6.91 1.96
C LEU A 34 -2.02 -7.96 1.24
N GLY A 35 -2.04 -7.94 -0.09
CA GLY A 35 -2.92 -8.76 -0.91
C GLY A 35 -2.45 -10.20 -1.16
N ILE A 36 -1.20 -10.53 -0.91
CA ILE A 36 -0.68 -11.91 -1.04
C ILE A 36 -1.06 -12.78 0.17
N SER A 37 -0.90 -14.10 0.03
CA SER A 37 -1.18 -15.05 1.11
C SER A 37 -0.21 -14.88 2.29
N TYR A 38 -0.59 -15.38 3.47
CA TYR A 38 0.27 -15.32 4.65
C TYR A 38 1.61 -16.04 4.40
N GLU A 39 1.58 -17.19 3.75
CA GLU A 39 2.77 -17.98 3.42
C GLU A 39 3.72 -17.22 2.48
N GLU A 40 3.16 -16.48 1.52
CA GLU A 40 3.94 -15.61 0.65
C GLU A 40 4.52 -14.41 1.41
N GLN A 41 3.79 -13.83 2.38
CA GLN A 41 4.30 -12.75 3.23
C GLN A 41 5.48 -13.23 4.08
N VAL A 42 5.36 -14.39 4.73
CA VAL A 42 6.45 -15.04 5.49
C VAL A 42 7.66 -15.27 4.60
N SER A 43 7.47 -15.71 3.36
CA SER A 43 8.57 -15.96 2.41
C SER A 43 9.19 -14.68 1.82
N PHE A 44 8.45 -13.59 1.88
CA PHE A 44 8.85 -12.30 1.33
C PHE A 44 9.65 -11.48 2.34
N LEU A 45 9.19 -11.46 3.59
CA LEU A 45 9.77 -10.68 4.67
C LEU A 45 11.02 -11.33 5.27
N PRO A 46 11.94 -10.55 5.87
CA PRO A 46 13.07 -11.10 6.62
C PRO A 46 12.64 -11.97 7.81
N ASP A 47 13.48 -12.92 8.23
CA ASP A 47 13.18 -13.85 9.33
C ASP A 47 12.92 -13.18 10.70
N TYR A 48 13.30 -11.90 10.84
CA TYR A 48 13.12 -11.11 12.06
C TYR A 48 11.88 -10.21 12.02
N ALA A 49 11.18 -10.15 10.89
CA ALA A 49 9.99 -9.33 10.69
C ALA A 49 8.82 -9.84 11.56
N ASP A 50 8.05 -8.91 12.11
CA ASP A 50 6.72 -9.23 12.63
C ASP A 50 5.75 -9.17 11.46
N ILE A 51 5.42 -10.34 10.92
CA ILE A 51 4.65 -10.46 9.67
C ILE A 51 3.35 -9.65 9.72
N LYS A 52 2.64 -9.65 10.85
CA LYS A 52 1.39 -8.90 10.96
C LYS A 52 1.67 -7.41 11.03
N ASP A 53 2.52 -7.00 11.98
CA ASP A 53 2.75 -5.59 12.26
C ASP A 53 3.43 -4.88 11.08
N ASP A 54 4.36 -5.53 10.39
CA ASP A 54 5.08 -4.98 9.24
C ASP A 54 4.16 -4.83 8.03
N VAL A 55 3.37 -5.85 7.69
CA VAL A 55 2.40 -5.79 6.57
C VAL A 55 1.35 -4.71 6.83
N VAL A 56 0.81 -4.67 8.06
CA VAL A 56 -0.23 -3.71 8.45
C VAL A 56 0.32 -2.29 8.43
N SER A 57 1.49 -2.07 9.03
CA SER A 57 2.10 -0.74 9.13
C SER A 57 2.47 -0.21 7.75
N GLU A 58 3.02 -1.04 6.86
CA GLU A 58 3.35 -0.65 5.50
C GLU A 58 2.11 -0.17 4.73
N PHE A 59 0.99 -0.87 4.87
CA PHE A 59 -0.27 -0.43 4.27
C PHE A 59 -0.84 0.84 4.90
N ILE A 60 -0.87 0.94 6.23
CA ILE A 60 -1.39 2.14 6.94
C ILE A 60 -0.57 3.38 6.56
N ASN A 61 0.76 3.26 6.52
CA ASN A 61 1.65 4.34 6.13
C ASN A 61 1.37 4.80 4.69
N ALA A 62 1.22 3.86 3.77
CA ALA A 62 0.91 4.16 2.38
C ALA A 62 -0.52 4.69 2.16
N PHE A 63 -1.48 4.28 3.00
CA PHE A 63 -2.87 4.77 2.94
C PHE A 63 -2.95 6.29 3.10
N TYR A 64 -2.07 6.90 3.89
CA TYR A 64 -2.01 8.36 4.04
C TYR A 64 -1.64 9.11 2.76
N LEU A 65 -1.15 8.41 1.73
CA LEU A 65 -0.86 8.99 0.41
C LEU A 65 -2.11 9.11 -0.46
N VAL A 66 -3.20 8.40 -0.14
CA VAL A 66 -4.42 8.33 -0.95
C VAL A 66 -5.02 9.71 -1.25
N PRO A 67 -5.19 10.64 -0.29
CA PRO A 67 -5.73 11.98 -0.58
C PRO A 67 -4.89 12.74 -1.62
N GLN A 68 -3.56 12.70 -1.49
CA GLN A 68 -2.66 13.39 -2.42
C GLN A 68 -2.70 12.76 -3.82
N LEU A 69 -2.76 11.43 -3.90
CA LEU A 69 -2.88 10.71 -5.18
C LEU A 69 -4.24 10.96 -5.86
N MET A 70 -5.31 11.14 -5.07
CA MET A 70 -6.62 11.54 -5.58
C MET A 70 -6.62 12.95 -6.16
N GLU A 71 -6.08 13.94 -5.43
CA GLU A 71 -5.97 15.33 -5.90
C GLU A 71 -5.22 15.44 -7.23
N LYS A 72 -4.24 14.55 -7.43
CA LYS A 72 -3.43 14.44 -8.66
C LYS A 72 -4.08 13.55 -9.74
N ASN A 73 -5.33 13.11 -9.57
CA ASN A 73 -6.07 12.21 -10.48
C ASN A 73 -5.32 10.91 -10.82
N LYS A 74 -4.54 10.36 -9.88
CA LYS A 74 -3.82 9.09 -10.04
C LYS A 74 -4.64 7.87 -9.62
N LEU A 75 -5.70 8.07 -8.85
CA LEU A 75 -6.61 7.02 -8.42
C LEU A 75 -8.00 7.29 -8.98
N SER A 76 -8.62 6.24 -9.53
CA SER A 76 -10.03 6.28 -9.89
C SER A 76 -10.90 6.27 -8.62
N TYR A 77 -12.13 6.78 -8.71
CA TYR A 77 -13.08 6.71 -7.60
C TYR A 77 -13.30 5.27 -7.12
N LYS A 78 -13.32 4.31 -8.04
CA LYS A 78 -13.48 2.88 -7.69
C LYS A 78 -12.28 2.35 -6.91
N ALA A 79 -11.06 2.66 -7.35
CA ALA A 79 -9.84 2.28 -6.65
C ALA A 79 -9.84 2.85 -5.21
N VAL A 80 -10.14 4.14 -5.07
CA VAL A 80 -10.25 4.80 -3.75
C VAL A 80 -11.26 4.08 -2.86
N ASN A 81 -12.44 3.75 -3.38
CA ASN A 81 -13.47 3.09 -2.61
C ASN A 81 -13.00 1.71 -2.10
N LYS A 82 -12.32 0.93 -2.96
CA LYS A 82 -11.74 -0.37 -2.55
C LYS A 82 -10.65 -0.21 -1.50
N ILE A 83 -9.75 0.76 -1.67
CA ILE A 83 -8.70 1.06 -0.68
C ILE A 83 -9.32 1.47 0.67
N LEU A 84 -10.37 2.28 0.65
CA LEU A 84 -11.06 2.70 1.87
C LEU A 84 -11.74 1.53 2.58
N TYR A 85 -12.43 0.65 1.85
CA TYR A 85 -13.01 -0.56 2.45
C TYR A 85 -11.94 -1.49 3.02
N CYS A 86 -10.81 -1.62 2.33
CA CYS A 86 -9.66 -2.38 2.80
C CYS A 86 -9.17 -1.83 4.16
N TYR A 87 -8.94 -0.52 4.24
CA TYR A 87 -8.52 0.18 5.46
C TYR A 87 -9.54 0.02 6.61
N VAL A 88 -10.83 0.23 6.33
CA VAL A 88 -11.88 0.11 7.37
C VAL A 88 -11.96 -1.32 7.92
N LEU A 89 -11.87 -2.35 7.06
CA LEU A 89 -11.93 -3.73 7.51
C LEU A 89 -10.67 -4.14 8.28
N LEU A 90 -9.50 -3.64 7.86
CA LEU A 90 -8.24 -3.83 8.57
C LEU A 90 -8.32 -3.22 9.98
N GLU A 91 -8.72 -1.95 10.10
CA GLU A 91 -8.89 -1.28 11.41
C GLU A 91 -9.90 -2.01 12.29
N LEU A 92 -11.00 -2.52 11.70
CA LEU A 92 -11.98 -3.32 12.43
C LEU A 92 -11.37 -4.61 12.98
N ASN A 93 -10.54 -5.32 12.20
CA ASN A 93 -9.84 -6.52 12.68
C ASN A 93 -8.87 -6.18 13.83
N LEU A 94 -8.13 -5.08 13.73
CA LEU A 94 -7.24 -4.61 14.81
C LEU A 94 -8.00 -4.22 16.08
N SER A 95 -9.23 -3.72 15.95
CA SER A 95 -10.05 -3.30 17.09
C SER A 95 -10.73 -4.43 17.87
N ILE A 96 -10.75 -5.65 17.32
CA ILE A 96 -11.39 -6.83 17.91
C ILE A 96 -10.29 -7.73 18.46
N GLU A 97 -10.26 -7.94 19.77
CA GLU A 97 -9.18 -8.66 20.46
C GLU A 97 -8.91 -10.02 19.82
N GLU A 98 -9.95 -10.81 19.56
CA GLU A 98 -9.81 -12.15 18.96
C GLU A 98 -9.28 -12.14 17.52
N ARG A 99 -9.42 -11.01 16.80
CA ARG A 99 -8.97 -10.86 15.41
C ARG A 99 -7.63 -10.15 15.28
N SER A 100 -7.19 -9.45 16.33
CA SER A 100 -5.92 -8.71 16.36
C SER A 100 -4.67 -9.57 16.58
N THR A 101 -4.86 -10.86 16.89
CA THR A 101 -3.78 -11.82 17.15
C THR A 101 -3.07 -12.26 15.87
N ASP A 102 -1.81 -12.69 15.99
CA ASP A 102 -1.02 -13.16 14.84
C ASP A 102 -1.60 -14.43 14.23
N SER A 103 -2.14 -15.32 15.08
CA SER A 103 -2.85 -16.52 14.63
C SER A 103 -4.11 -16.19 13.84
N ALA A 104 -4.83 -15.12 14.23
CA ALA A 104 -5.96 -14.65 13.45
C ALA A 104 -5.52 -14.02 12.13
N PHE A 105 -4.41 -13.27 12.11
CA PHE A 105 -3.86 -12.71 10.87
C PHE A 105 -3.52 -13.80 9.84
N GLU A 106 -3.02 -14.94 10.30
CA GLU A 106 -2.74 -16.13 9.48
C GLU A 106 -4.03 -16.81 8.97
N THR A 107 -5.00 -17.06 9.86
CA THR A 107 -6.07 -18.05 9.58
C THR A 107 -7.49 -17.51 9.52
N HIS A 108 -7.75 -16.33 10.06
CA HIS A 108 -9.11 -15.82 10.22
C HIS A 108 -9.65 -15.24 8.91
N GLU A 109 -10.88 -15.63 8.54
CA GLU A 109 -11.51 -15.26 7.25
C GLU A 109 -11.61 -13.75 7.02
N SER A 110 -11.70 -12.95 8.09
CA SER A 110 -11.78 -11.50 7.98
C SER A 110 -10.47 -10.88 7.50
N TRP A 111 -9.32 -11.52 7.75
CA TRP A 111 -8.04 -11.09 7.19
C TRP A 111 -7.92 -11.50 5.73
N GLU A 112 -8.44 -12.66 5.34
CA GLU A 112 -8.56 -13.01 3.92
C GLU A 112 -9.43 -12.00 3.16
N GLN A 113 -10.51 -11.51 3.75
CA GLN A 113 -11.32 -10.44 3.16
C GLN A 113 -10.53 -9.14 2.96
N VAL A 114 -9.63 -8.78 3.88
CA VAL A 114 -8.71 -7.63 3.70
C VAL A 114 -7.78 -7.87 2.49
N ARG A 115 -7.19 -9.07 2.38
CA ARG A 115 -6.33 -9.47 1.25
C ARG A 115 -7.09 -9.39 -0.08
N VAL A 116 -8.33 -9.87 -0.12
CA VAL A 116 -9.22 -9.76 -1.29
C VAL A 116 -9.45 -8.31 -1.67
N LEU A 117 -9.80 -7.44 -0.72
CA LEU A 117 -10.04 -6.01 -1.00
C LEU A 117 -8.79 -5.31 -1.53
N ALA A 118 -7.60 -5.67 -1.03
CA ALA A 118 -6.34 -5.17 -1.55
C ALA A 118 -6.11 -5.58 -3.01
N ARG A 119 -6.38 -6.83 -3.37
CA ARG A 119 -6.31 -7.34 -4.76
C ARG A 119 -7.34 -6.67 -5.68
N GLU A 120 -8.54 -6.42 -5.18
CA GLU A 120 -9.57 -5.67 -5.92
C GLU A 120 -9.14 -4.22 -6.15
N ALA A 121 -8.52 -3.58 -5.17
CA ALA A 121 -7.97 -2.23 -5.32
C ALA A 121 -6.89 -2.19 -6.41
N LEU A 122 -5.93 -3.13 -6.39
CA LEU A 122 -4.90 -3.26 -7.44
C LEU A 122 -5.53 -3.45 -8.82
N THR A 123 -6.57 -4.26 -8.93
CA THR A 123 -7.30 -4.48 -10.18
C THR A 123 -7.96 -3.18 -10.69
N GLU A 124 -8.62 -2.41 -9.82
CA GLU A 124 -9.21 -1.11 -10.17
C GLU A 124 -8.16 -0.03 -10.49
N MET A 125 -6.91 -0.22 -10.04
CA MET A 125 -5.75 0.60 -10.38
C MET A 125 -5.08 0.17 -11.70
N GLY A 126 -5.44 -1.00 -12.25
CA GLY A 126 -4.80 -1.57 -13.44
C GLY A 126 -3.43 -2.21 -13.16
N GLU A 127 -3.15 -2.55 -11.90
CA GLU A 127 -1.89 -3.14 -11.45
C GLU A 127 -1.99 -4.67 -11.34
N SER A 128 -0.83 -5.35 -11.38
CA SER A 128 -0.78 -6.80 -11.11
C SER A 128 -1.04 -7.11 -9.64
N ILE A 129 -1.58 -8.30 -9.35
CA ILE A 129 -1.80 -8.80 -7.99
C ILE A 129 -0.63 -9.64 -7.46
N GLU A 130 0.46 -9.69 -8.20
CA GLU A 130 1.68 -10.41 -7.81
C GLU A 130 2.38 -9.70 -6.65
N ALA A 131 3.19 -10.45 -5.91
CA ALA A 131 4.04 -9.90 -4.86
C ALA A 131 4.85 -8.67 -5.35
N PRO A 132 5.11 -7.69 -4.48
CA PRO A 132 5.93 -6.55 -4.86
C PRO A 132 7.39 -6.99 -5.10
N PRO A 133 8.21 -6.19 -5.78
CA PRO A 133 9.65 -6.46 -5.86
C PRO A 133 10.29 -6.49 -4.47
N LYS A 134 11.22 -7.43 -4.21
CA LYS A 134 11.85 -7.59 -2.88
C LYS A 134 12.51 -6.31 -2.34
N ASP A 135 13.14 -5.53 -3.22
CA ASP A 135 13.86 -4.31 -2.83
C ASP A 135 12.97 -3.06 -2.77
N SER A 136 11.64 -3.23 -2.77
CA SER A 136 10.69 -2.13 -2.91
C SER A 136 9.93 -1.77 -1.63
N ILE A 137 10.22 -2.48 -0.55
CA ILE A 137 9.72 -2.21 0.80
C ILE A 137 10.93 -2.01 1.69
N ASP A 138 10.92 -0.90 2.44
CA ASP A 138 12.04 -0.47 3.26
C ASP A 138 11.82 -0.94 4.70
N PHE A 139 12.38 -2.11 5.03
CA PHE A 139 12.37 -2.70 6.36
C PHE A 139 13.42 -2.02 7.26
N ASN A 140 13.31 -0.71 7.45
CA ASN A 140 14.14 0.00 8.42
C ASN A 140 13.55 -0.20 9.82
N ASP A 141 14.25 -1.01 10.62
CA ASP A 141 14.10 -1.08 12.09
C ASP A 141 14.53 0.23 12.78
#